data_AF-A0A6N8HQC1-F1
#
_entry.id   AF-A0A6N8HQC1-F1
#
_cell.length_a   1.000
_cell.length_b   1.000
_cell.length_c   1.000
_cell.angle_alpha   90.00
_cell.angle_beta   90.00
_cell.angle_gamma   90.00
#
_symmetry.space_group_name_H-M   'P 1'
#
loop_
_entity.id
_entity.type
_entity.pdbx_description
1 polymer ?
#
loop_
_entity_poly.entity_id
_entity_poly.type
_entity_poly.pdbx_seq_one_letter_code
_entity_poly.pdbx_strand_id
1 'polypeptide(L)' 'MKFLLYQILAIGVIWGGMFFFREHFGSVEKAIFYVVTAWLIFLVLILIKNILTGQWKHNDQDPER' A
#
# COMPACT_ATOMS: atom_id res chain seq x y z
N MET A 1 -11.90 1.38 -6.32
CA MET A 1 -10.43 1.37 -6.07
C MET A 1 -9.82 2.75 -5.75
N LYS A 2 -10.49 3.88 -6.04
CA LYS A 2 -9.94 5.23 -5.77
C LYS A 2 -9.65 5.51 -4.29
N PHE A 3 -10.54 5.07 -3.39
CA PHE A 3 -10.37 5.26 -1.94
C PHE A 3 -9.14 4.53 -1.40
N LEU A 4 -8.94 3.25 -1.75
CA LEU A 4 -7.76 2.48 -1.37
C LEU A 4 -6.46 3.11 -1.88
N LEU A 5 -6.47 3.65 -3.10
CA LEU A 5 -5.31 4.34 -3.66
C LEU A 5 -4.96 5.59 -2.85
N TYR A 6 -5.94 6.46 -2.57
CA TYR A 6 -5.75 7.63 -1.71
C TYR A 6 -5.31 7.25 -0.29
N GLN A 7 -5.84 6.15 0.25
CA GLN A 7 -5.50 5.67 1.59
C GLN A 7 -4.04 5.21 1.65
N ILE A 8 -3.56 4.49 0.64
CA ILE A 8 -2.16 4.07 0.53
C ILE A 8 -1.25 5.27 0.31
N LEU A 9 -1.67 6.24 -0.49
CA LEU A 9 -0.89 7.45 -0.79
C LEU A 9 -0.76 8.34 0.45
N ALA A 10 -1.85 8.55 1.20
CA ALA A 10 -1.84 9.30 2.45
C ALA A 10 -1.02 8.61 3.53
N ILE A 11 -1.22 7.30 3.74
CA ILE A 11 -0.45 6.52 4.73
C ILE A 11 1.03 6.48 4.32
N GLY A 12 1.35 6.36 3.03
CA GLY A 12 2.72 6.40 2.52
C GLY A 12 3.43 7.72 2.80
N VAL A 13 2.74 8.85 2.64
CA VAL A 13 3.30 10.19 2.95
C VAL A 13 3.50 10.35 4.46
N ILE A 14 2.52 9.97 5.28
CA ILE A 14 2.61 10.03 6.75
C ILE A 14 3.76 9.13 7.25
N TRP A 15 3.84 7.90 6.74
CA TRP A 15 4.90 6.96 7.06
C TRP A 15 6.27 7.45 6.60
N GLY A 16 6.37 8.06 5.42
CA GLY A 16 7.60 8.67 4.90
C GLY A 16 8.08 9.83 5.79
N GLY A 17 7.16 10.67 6.26
CA GLY A 17 7.45 11.66 7.30
C GLY A 17 7.97 10.99 8.57
N MET A 18 7.29 9.94 9.05
CA MET A 18 7.71 9.18 10.24
C MET A 18 9.10 8.54 10.06
N PHE A 19 9.43 8.06 8.86
CA PHE A 19 10.73 7.48 8.53
C PHE A 19 11.87 8.51 8.65
N PHE A 20 11.60 9.77 8.30
CA PHE A 20 12.59 10.84 8.43
C PHE A 20 12.91 11.17 9.90
N PHE A 21 11.94 11.03 10.80
CA PHE A 21 12.10 11.24 12.25
C PHE A 21 12.52 9.98 13.03
N ARG A 22 12.90 8.90 12.32
CA ARG A 22 13.25 7.59 12.90
C ARG A 22 14.35 7.65 13.96
N GLU A 23 15.26 8.60 13.83
CA GLU A 23 16.45 8.73 14.68
C GLU A 23 16.12 9.14 16.13
N HIS A 24 14.95 9.75 16.36
CA HIS A 24 14.50 10.19 17.68
C HIS A 24 13.54 9.23 18.40
N PHE A 25 13.24 8.08 17.81
CA PHE A 25 12.24 7.15 18.35
C PHE A 25 12.79 6.23 19.44
N GLY A 26 12.08 6.21 20.57
CA GLY A 26 12.26 5.22 21.63
C GLY A 26 11.80 3.82 21.20
N SER A 27 11.73 2.90 22.18
CA SER A 27 11.39 1.50 21.90
C SER A 27 9.95 1.29 21.41
N VAL A 28 9.00 2.12 21.85
CA VAL A 28 7.57 1.95 21.53
C VAL A 28 7.27 2.45 20.12
N GLU A 29 7.84 3.59 19.75
CA GLU A 29 7.68 4.21 18.45
C GLU A 29 8.33 3.37 17.35
N LYS A 30 9.46 2.72 17.64
CA LYS A 30 10.06 1.71 16.75
C LYS A 30 9.12 0.52 16.50
N ALA A 31 8.46 0.01 17.54
CA ALA A 31 7.54 -1.12 17.38
C ALA A 31 6.34 -0.74 16.49
N ILE A 32 5.74 0.43 16.74
CA ILE A 32 4.65 0.96 15.91
C ILE A 32 5.11 1.16 14.47
N PHE A 33 6.32 1.69 14.26
CA PHE A 33 6.89 1.85 12.92
C PHE A 33 6.98 0.52 12.18
N TYR A 34 7.46 -0.56 12.82
CA TYR A 34 7.54 -1.88 12.19
C TYR A 34 6.17 -2.46 11.85
N VAL A 35 5.20 -2.34 12.76
CA VAL A 35 3.82 -2.82 12.54
C VAL A 35 3.17 -2.07 11.37
N VAL A 36 3.28 -0.73 11.35
CA VAL A 36 2.74 0.10 10.26
C VAL A 36 3.45 -0.21 8.94
N THR A 37 4.78 -0.39 8.94
CA THR A 37 5.55 -0.76 7.73
C THR A 37 5.08 -2.09 7.16
N ALA A 38 4.92 -3.12 8.01
CA ALA A 38 4.42 -4.43 7.59
C ALA A 38 3.00 -4.32 7.01
N TRP A 39 2.13 -3.53 7.64
CA TRP A 39 0.78 -3.27 7.16
C TRP A 39 0.78 -2.54 5.81
N LEU A 40 1.65 -1.53 5.63
CA LEU A 40 1.80 -0.76 4.39
C LEU A 40 2.20 -1.66 3.22
N ILE A 41 3.22 -2.50 3.42
CA ILE A 41 3.70 -3.44 2.39
C ILE A 41 2.57 -4.40 2.00
N PHE A 42 1.80 -4.90 2.98
CA PHE A 42 0.68 -5.78 2.72
C PHE A 42 -0.41 -5.11 1.85
N LEU A 43 -0.79 -3.87 2.16
CA LEU A 43 -1.73 -3.08 1.35
C LEU A 43 -1.21 -2.83 -0.06
N VAL A 44 0.07 -2.53 -0.21
CA VAL A 44 0.71 -2.33 -1.52
C VAL A 44 0.68 -3.61 -2.35
N LEU A 45 0.96 -4.79 -1.77
CA LEU A 45 0.87 -6.07 -2.47
C LEU A 45 -0.56 -6.38 -2.95
N ILE A 46 -1.57 -6.12 -2.12
CA ILE A 46 -2.98 -6.27 -2.52
C ILE A 46 -3.32 -5.32 -3.66
N LEU A 47 -2.88 -4.06 -3.57
CA LEU A 47 -3.11 -3.07 -4.62
C LEU A 47 -2.49 -3.51 -5.94
N ILE A 48 -1.22 -3.94 -5.94
CA ILE A 48 -0.51 -4.43 -7.11
C ILE A 48 -1.23 -5.64 -7.71
N LYS A 49 -1.59 -6.62 -6.88
CA LYS A 49 -2.32 -7.82 -7.30
C LYS A 49 -3.66 -7.46 -7.93
N ASN A 50 -4.39 -6.52 -7.33
CA ASN A 50 -5.69 -6.06 -7.82
C ASN A 50 -5.58 -5.26 -9.13
N ILE A 51 -4.53 -4.44 -9.30
CA ILE A 51 -4.24 -3.76 -10.57
C ILE A 51 -3.89 -4.78 -11.66
N LEU A 52 -2.98 -5.72 -11.37
CA LEU A 52 -2.59 -6.78 -12.30
C LEU A 52 -3.80 -7.63 -12.68
N THR A 53 -4.53 -8.22 -11.72
CA THR A 53 -5.71 -9.06 -11.97
C THR A 53 -6.86 -8.28 -12.62
N GLY A 54 -7.03 -6.99 -12.30
CA GLY A 54 -8.02 -6.13 -12.94
C GLY A 54 -7.78 -5.91 -14.44
N GLN A 55 -6.52 -5.99 -14.90
CA GLN A 55 -6.18 -5.89 -16.32
C GLN A 55 -6.53 -7.18 -17.08
N TRP A 56 -6.38 -8.34 -16.45
CA TRP A 56 -6.70 -9.63 -17.08
C TRP A 56 -8.19 -9.79 -17.32
N LYS A 57 -9.05 -9.34 -16.41
CA LYS A 57 -10.52 -9.49 -16.54
C LYS A 57 -11.13 -8.66 -17.68
N HIS A 58 -10.42 -7.69 -18.25
CA HIS A 58 -10.94 -6.89 -19.37
C HIS A 58 -10.70 -7.53 -20.75
N ASN A 59 -9.83 -8.54 -20.85
CA ASN A 59 -9.45 -9.15 -22.13
C ASN A 59 -10.18 -10.47 -22.44
N ASP A 60 -10.95 -11.02 -21.49
CA ASP A 60 -11.68 -12.29 -21.68
C ASP A 60 -13.13 -12.10 -22.17
N GLN A 61 -13.56 -10.87 -22.50
CA GLN A 61 -14.92 -10.57 -22.96
C GLN A 61 -15.05 -10.26 -24.45
N ASP A 62 -14.15 -10.74 -25.30
CA ASP A 62 -14.38 -10.70 -26.75
C ASP A 62 -13.94 -11.99 -27.47
N PRO A 63 -14.72 -13.09 -27.36
CA PRO A 63 -14.54 -14.28 -28.18
C PRO A 63 -15.41 -14.31 -29.46
N GLU A 64 -16.07 -13.22 -29.89
CA GLU A 64 -16.97 -13.24 -31.06
C GLU A 64 -16.64 -12.21 -32.16
N ARG A 65 -15.45 -12.36 -32.78
CA ARG A 65 -15.20 -11.88 -34.14
C ARG A 65 -14.64 -12.98 -35.03
#